data_AF-A0A524FIM3-F1
#
_entry.id   AF-A0A524FIM3-F1
#
_cell.length_a   1.000
_cell.length_b   1.000
_cell.length_c   1.000
_cell.angle_alpha   90.00
_cell.angle_beta   90.00
_cell.angle_gamma   90.00
#
_symmetry.space_group_name_H-M   'P 1'
#
loop_
_entity.id
_entity.type
_entity.pdbx_description
1 polymer ?
#
loop_
_entity_poly.entity_id
_entity_poly.type
_entity_poly.pdbx_seq_one_letter_code
_entity_poly.pdbx_strand_id
1 'polypeptide(L)'
;MIDELEFIQIFRIDKERLNSYYERIKNQFHGFTPVQIMAKFLNGQSIGSSMYDVIIVLEYYLNKIIDDKNLLDFSFEWIRAKQIRFHYTKYLANAQFPDYETAVDTSVFLFFQRYDAILRTLFKREIKEYEISSLYEVFFSPMEINLDFNKILEKQKNLVPTIFRESERLDIRYYTLRSGLTDIIKNDFEKTIIS
;
A
#
# COMPACT_ATOMS: atom_id res chain seq x y z
N MET A 1 -15.16 -4.46 -16.87
CA MET A 1 -13.68 -4.44 -16.91
C MET A 1 -13.30 -2.98 -16.82
N ILE A 2 -12.50 -2.56 -15.82
CA ILE A 2 -12.06 -1.16 -15.71
C ILE A 2 -11.26 -0.84 -16.97
N ASP A 3 -11.72 0.14 -17.75
CA ASP A 3 -11.06 0.52 -18.98
C ASP A 3 -9.72 1.22 -18.69
N GLU A 4 -8.88 1.40 -19.72
CA GLU A 4 -7.55 1.99 -19.55
C GLU A 4 -7.60 3.45 -19.09
N LEU A 5 -8.63 4.20 -19.47
CA LEU A 5 -8.80 5.61 -19.10
C LEU A 5 -9.25 5.74 -17.64
N GLU A 6 -10.18 4.90 -17.20
CA GLU A 6 -10.64 4.79 -15.81
C GLU A 6 -9.49 4.34 -14.90
N PHE A 7 -8.66 3.41 -15.36
CA PHE A 7 -7.43 3.05 -14.66
C PHE A 7 -6.47 4.23 -14.52
N ILE A 8 -6.18 4.97 -15.61
CA ILE A 8 -5.32 6.14 -15.52
C ILE A 8 -5.87 7.14 -14.49
N GLN A 9 -7.19 7.32 -14.42
CA GLN A 9 -7.82 8.24 -13.47
C GLN A 9 -7.73 7.76 -12.02
N ILE A 10 -8.11 6.51 -11.72
CA ILE A 10 -8.10 5.96 -10.35
C ILE A 10 -6.69 6.01 -9.75
N PHE A 11 -5.67 5.79 -10.60
CA PHE A 11 -4.30 5.67 -10.16
C PHE A 11 -3.55 6.99 -10.25
N ARG A 12 -4.09 8.07 -10.81
CA ARG A 12 -3.34 9.32 -11.01
C ARG A 12 -3.07 10.05 -9.69
N ILE A 13 -1.80 10.32 -9.42
CA ILE A 13 -1.35 11.23 -8.36
C ILE A 13 -0.79 12.53 -8.95
N ASP A 14 -1.08 13.64 -8.29
CA ASP A 14 -0.54 14.95 -8.62
C ASP A 14 0.87 15.11 -7.99
N LYS A 15 1.87 14.54 -8.68
CA LYS A 15 3.26 14.54 -8.20
C LYS A 15 3.81 15.95 -8.02
N GLU A 16 3.48 16.90 -8.90
CA GLU A 16 4.00 18.27 -8.83
C GLU A 16 3.55 18.97 -7.55
N ARG A 17 2.24 18.90 -7.25
CA ARG A 17 1.67 19.48 -6.02
C ARG A 17 2.23 18.80 -4.77
N LEU A 18 2.34 17.47 -4.78
CA LEU A 18 2.87 16.72 -3.65
C LEU A 18 4.36 17.03 -3.41
N ASN A 19 5.16 17.14 -4.47
CA ASN A 19 6.58 17.47 -4.38
C ASN A 19 6.79 18.90 -3.83
N SER A 20 5.99 19.86 -4.33
CA SER A 20 5.99 21.23 -3.79
C SER A 20 5.59 21.28 -2.31
N TYR A 21 4.68 20.42 -1.87
CA TYR A 21 4.33 20.31 -0.45
C TYR A 21 5.46 19.68 0.38
N TYR A 22 6.09 18.63 -0.12
CA TYR A 22 7.24 17.99 0.52
C TYR A 22 8.40 18.99 0.74
N GLU A 23 8.78 19.76 -0.28
CA GLU A 23 9.87 20.74 -0.15
C GLU A 23 9.55 21.84 0.87
N ARG A 24 8.28 22.27 0.99
CA ARG A 24 7.86 23.19 2.06
C ARG A 24 8.08 22.61 3.46
N ILE A 25 7.72 21.34 3.67
CA ILE A 25 7.94 20.66 4.96
C ILE A 25 9.44 20.53 5.25
N LYS A 26 10.21 20.08 4.28
CA LYS A 26 11.67 19.93 4.40
C LYS A 26 12.35 21.24 4.78
N ASN A 27 11.92 22.36 4.20
CA ASN A 27 12.43 23.70 4.54
C ASN A 27 11.94 24.22 5.90
N GLN A 28 10.83 23.69 6.43
CA GLN A 28 10.35 24.09 7.75
C GLN A 28 11.06 23.34 8.89
N PHE A 29 11.53 22.12 8.65
CA PHE A 29 12.05 21.21 9.69
C PHE A 29 13.52 20.83 9.46
N HIS A 30 14.41 21.83 9.43
CA HIS A 30 15.85 21.65 9.14
C HIS A 30 16.63 20.74 10.12
N GLY A 31 16.09 20.45 11.31
CA GLY A 31 16.72 19.55 12.29
C GLY A 31 16.24 18.10 12.25
N PHE A 32 15.32 17.76 11.34
CA PHE A 32 14.70 16.44 11.27
C PHE A 32 15.48 15.54 10.31
N THR A 33 15.54 14.24 10.61
CA THR A 33 16.12 13.27 9.67
C THR A 33 15.23 13.14 8.42
N PRO A 34 15.77 12.67 7.27
CA PRO A 34 14.97 12.47 6.07
C PRO A 34 13.71 11.63 6.29
N VAL A 35 13.81 10.59 7.14
CA VAL A 35 12.68 9.74 7.54
C VAL A 35 11.64 10.53 8.34
N GLN A 36 12.06 11.35 9.31
CA GLN A 36 11.14 12.16 10.12
C GLN A 36 10.44 13.24 9.27
N ILE A 37 11.16 13.86 8.33
CA ILE A 37 10.58 14.80 7.36
C ILE A 37 9.52 14.08 6.52
N MET A 38 9.81 12.86 6.05
CA MET A 38 8.88 12.07 5.26
C MET A 38 7.64 11.64 6.06
N ALA A 39 7.83 11.23 7.32
CA ALA A 39 6.72 10.91 8.21
C ALA A 39 5.81 12.11 8.47
N LYS A 40 6.39 13.32 8.63
CA LYS A 40 5.61 14.56 8.70
C LYS A 40 4.85 14.84 7.40
N PHE A 41 5.48 14.63 6.25
CA PHE A 41 4.85 14.78 4.95
C PHE A 41 3.64 13.85 4.78
N LEU A 42 3.79 12.56 5.10
CA LEU A 42 2.72 11.57 5.03
C LEU A 42 1.58 11.89 6.02
N ASN A 43 1.90 12.25 7.27
CA ASN A 43 0.88 12.69 8.23
C ASN A 43 0.11 13.92 7.74
N GLY A 44 0.78 14.88 7.10
CA GLY A 44 0.15 16.05 6.47
C GLY A 44 -0.74 15.69 5.28
N GLN A 45 -0.64 14.48 4.73
CA GLN A 45 -1.55 13.90 3.74
C GLN A 45 -2.57 12.93 4.35
N SER A 46 -2.73 12.95 5.68
CA SER A 46 -3.63 12.04 6.39
C SER A 46 -3.27 10.57 6.13
N ILE A 47 -1.97 10.23 6.24
CA ILE A 47 -1.47 8.86 6.08
C ILE A 47 -0.81 8.39 7.37
N GLY A 48 -1.16 7.17 7.78
CA GLY A 48 -0.73 6.55 9.02
C GLY A 48 -1.65 6.88 10.20
N SER A 49 -1.59 6.04 11.23
CA SER A 49 -2.27 6.24 12.51
C SER A 49 -1.51 7.21 13.41
N SER A 50 -0.17 7.14 13.36
CA SER A 50 0.71 8.01 14.13
C SER A 50 2.01 8.26 13.39
N MET A 51 2.70 9.37 13.73
CA MET A 51 4.04 9.66 13.20
C MET A 51 5.03 8.53 13.51
N TYR A 52 4.90 7.90 14.68
CA TYR A 52 5.79 6.84 15.11
C TYR A 52 5.66 5.59 14.24
N ASP A 53 4.42 5.14 13.98
CA ASP A 53 4.17 3.96 13.13
C ASP A 53 4.66 4.20 11.71
N VAL A 54 4.46 5.41 11.18
CA VAL A 54 4.96 5.80 9.86
C VAL A 54 6.49 5.77 9.81
N ILE A 55 7.17 6.27 10.85
CA ILE A 55 8.64 6.20 10.94
C ILE A 55 9.12 4.75 10.88
N ILE A 56 8.53 3.84 11.67
CA ILE A 56 8.90 2.42 11.70
C ILE A 56 8.82 1.81 10.29
N VAL A 57 7.71 2.05 9.58
CA VAL A 57 7.52 1.53 8.23
C VAL A 57 8.57 2.11 7.27
N LEU A 58 8.79 3.43 7.30
CA LEU A 58 9.76 4.09 6.42
C LEU A 58 11.19 3.59 6.66
N GLU A 59 11.61 3.44 7.92
CA GLU A 59 12.93 2.92 8.27
C GLU A 59 13.11 1.48 7.78
N TYR A 60 12.08 0.65 7.93
CA TYR A 60 12.13 -0.73 7.49
C TYR A 60 12.28 -0.85 5.96
N TYR A 61 11.57 -0.04 5.18
CA TYR A 61 11.60 -0.14 3.71
C TYR A 61 12.72 0.66 3.06
N LEU A 62 13.36 1.59 3.77
CA LEU A 62 14.41 2.46 3.22
C LEU A 62 15.50 1.69 2.46
N ASN A 63 15.97 0.57 3.00
CA ASN A 63 17.05 -0.22 2.38
C ASN A 63 16.58 -1.21 1.30
N LYS A 64 15.27 -1.35 1.10
CA LYS A 64 14.63 -2.26 0.13
C LYS A 64 14.23 -1.56 -1.16
N ILE A 65 14.19 -0.24 -1.17
CA ILE A 65 13.93 0.59 -2.35
C ILE A 65 15.12 0.49 -3.31
N ILE A 66 14.87 0.44 -4.62
CA ILE A 66 15.91 0.44 -5.65
C ILE A 66 16.69 1.78 -5.70
N ASP A 67 17.92 1.75 -6.18
CA ASP A 67 18.85 2.87 -6.03
C ASP A 67 18.44 4.17 -6.76
N ASP A 68 17.64 4.09 -7.83
CA ASP A 68 17.11 5.24 -8.57
C ASP A 68 15.78 5.77 -8.02
N LYS A 69 15.30 5.21 -6.91
CA LYS A 69 14.08 5.61 -6.20
C LYS A 69 14.42 6.04 -4.78
N ASN A 70 13.54 6.81 -4.17
CA ASN A 70 13.74 7.30 -2.80
C ASN A 70 12.46 7.20 -1.96
N LEU A 71 12.55 7.64 -0.70
CA LEU A 71 11.39 7.62 0.22
C LEU A 71 10.21 8.48 -0.26
N LEU A 72 10.44 9.49 -1.09
CA LEU A 72 9.36 10.29 -1.66
C LEU A 72 8.60 9.49 -2.71
N ASP A 73 9.30 8.74 -3.57
CA ASP A 73 8.66 7.81 -4.51
C ASP A 73 7.82 6.76 -3.78
N PHE A 74 8.36 6.18 -2.70
CA PHE A 74 7.62 5.27 -1.84
C PHE A 74 6.37 5.93 -1.23
N SER A 75 6.52 7.16 -0.74
CA SER A 75 5.42 7.90 -0.12
C SER A 75 4.33 8.28 -1.11
N PHE A 76 4.69 8.56 -2.37
CA PHE A 76 3.74 8.76 -3.45
C PHE A 76 2.89 7.51 -3.70
N GLU A 77 3.47 6.32 -3.64
CA GLU A 77 2.70 5.09 -3.79
C GLU A 77 1.82 4.81 -2.57
N TRP A 78 2.23 5.19 -1.35
CA TRP A 78 1.37 5.12 -0.17
C TRP A 78 0.16 6.07 -0.30
N ILE A 79 0.37 7.29 -0.80
CA ILE A 79 -0.72 8.23 -1.11
C ILE A 79 -1.65 7.66 -2.18
N ARG A 80 -1.09 7.07 -3.24
CA ARG A 80 -1.87 6.43 -4.31
C ARG A 80 -2.75 5.30 -3.77
N ALA A 81 -2.25 4.50 -2.82
CA ALA A 81 -3.03 3.44 -2.20
C ALA A 81 -4.32 3.95 -1.53
N LYS A 82 -4.29 5.14 -0.89
CA LYS A 82 -5.50 5.73 -0.31
C LYS A 82 -6.54 6.12 -1.36
N GLN A 83 -6.10 6.63 -2.51
CA GLN A 83 -6.99 6.95 -3.63
C GLN A 83 -7.61 5.67 -4.20
N ILE A 84 -6.79 4.65 -4.47
CA ILE A 84 -7.27 3.34 -4.93
C ILE A 84 -8.28 2.78 -3.94
N ARG A 85 -8.02 2.92 -2.63
CA ARG A 85 -8.95 2.48 -1.59
C ARG A 85 -10.32 3.11 -1.72
N PHE A 86 -10.35 4.43 -1.81
CA PHE A 86 -11.60 5.17 -1.99
C PHE A 86 -12.39 4.73 -3.24
N HIS A 87 -11.71 4.40 -4.33
CA HIS A 87 -12.36 3.95 -5.55
C HIS A 87 -12.90 2.52 -5.44
N TYR A 88 -12.13 1.57 -4.89
CA TYR A 88 -12.65 0.21 -4.76
C TYR A 88 -13.74 0.11 -3.68
N THR A 89 -13.70 0.90 -2.60
CA THR A 89 -14.77 0.86 -1.59
C THR A 89 -16.10 1.34 -2.16
N LYS A 90 -16.07 2.36 -3.04
CA LYS A 90 -17.25 2.73 -3.84
C LYS A 90 -17.72 1.60 -4.74
N TYR A 91 -16.80 0.87 -5.36
CA TYR A 91 -17.17 -0.30 -6.16
C TYR A 91 -17.82 -1.39 -5.30
N LEU A 92 -17.23 -1.70 -4.14
CA LEU A 92 -17.78 -2.68 -3.19
C LEU A 92 -19.21 -2.35 -2.76
N ALA A 93 -19.49 -1.07 -2.46
CA ALA A 93 -20.82 -0.64 -2.03
C ALA A 93 -21.90 -0.77 -3.12
N ASN A 94 -21.51 -0.70 -4.39
CA ASN A 94 -22.44 -0.70 -5.52
C ASN A 94 -22.58 -2.08 -6.19
N ALA A 95 -21.57 -2.94 -6.06
CA ALA A 95 -21.55 -4.25 -6.68
C ALA A 95 -22.34 -5.27 -5.84
N GLN A 96 -23.13 -6.11 -6.52
CA GLN A 96 -23.78 -7.25 -5.89
C GLN A 96 -22.83 -8.45 -5.95
N PHE A 97 -22.27 -8.83 -4.80
CA PHE A 97 -21.46 -10.03 -4.67
C PHE A 97 -22.26 -11.18 -4.08
N PRO A 98 -22.07 -12.42 -4.57
CA PRO A 98 -22.73 -13.59 -4.00
C PRO A 98 -22.19 -13.95 -2.61
N ASP A 99 -20.90 -13.69 -2.37
CA ASP A 99 -20.21 -13.94 -1.10
C ASP A 99 -18.97 -13.03 -0.96
N TYR A 100 -18.39 -13.01 0.24
CA TYR A 100 -17.26 -12.14 0.53
C TYR A 100 -15.96 -12.60 -0.16
N GLU A 101 -15.75 -13.90 -0.39
CA GLU A 101 -14.54 -14.40 -1.06
C GLU A 101 -14.50 -13.92 -2.51
N THR A 102 -15.66 -13.94 -3.18
CA THR A 102 -15.84 -13.39 -4.52
C THR A 102 -15.59 -11.88 -4.53
N ALA A 103 -16.02 -11.16 -3.49
CA ALA A 103 -15.74 -9.73 -3.36
C ALA A 103 -14.24 -9.45 -3.21
N VAL A 104 -13.53 -10.25 -2.41
CA VAL A 104 -12.07 -10.19 -2.25
C VAL A 104 -11.39 -10.44 -3.58
N ASP A 105 -11.68 -11.56 -4.24
CA ASP A 105 -11.01 -11.97 -5.47
C ASP A 105 -11.27 -11.00 -6.62
N THR A 106 -12.50 -10.49 -6.73
CA THR A 106 -12.86 -9.48 -7.72
C THR A 106 -12.12 -8.17 -7.46
N SER A 107 -12.05 -7.73 -6.21
CA SER A 107 -11.34 -6.49 -5.86
C SER A 107 -9.83 -6.60 -6.09
N VAL A 108 -9.23 -7.73 -5.69
CA VAL A 108 -7.83 -8.09 -5.98
C VAL A 108 -7.55 -8.00 -7.47
N PHE A 109 -8.38 -8.64 -8.28
CA PHE A 109 -8.20 -8.66 -9.74
C PHE A 109 -8.37 -7.27 -10.38
N LEU A 110 -9.44 -6.55 -10.04
CA LEU A 110 -9.78 -5.30 -10.73
C LEU A 110 -8.90 -4.12 -10.32
N PHE A 111 -8.53 -4.02 -9.04
CA PHE A 111 -7.83 -2.84 -8.52
C PHE A 111 -6.38 -3.16 -8.14
N PHE A 112 -6.17 -4.18 -7.32
CA PHE A 112 -4.89 -4.33 -6.63
C PHE A 112 -3.82 -5.03 -7.47
N GLN A 113 -4.19 -5.91 -8.40
CA GLN A 113 -3.23 -6.57 -9.29
C GLN A 113 -2.46 -5.57 -10.16
N ARG A 114 -3.13 -4.53 -10.65
CA ARG A 114 -2.46 -3.47 -11.42
C ARG A 114 -1.63 -2.55 -10.53
N TYR A 115 -2.10 -2.28 -9.31
CA TYR A 115 -1.31 -1.56 -8.32
C TYR A 115 -0.02 -2.30 -7.96
N ASP A 116 -0.09 -3.62 -7.78
CA ASP A 116 1.05 -4.49 -7.47
C ASP A 116 2.17 -4.33 -8.49
N ALA A 117 1.81 -4.31 -9.78
CA ALA A 117 2.78 -4.09 -10.84
C ALA A 117 3.52 -2.75 -10.70
N ILE A 118 2.82 -1.67 -10.35
CA ILE A 118 3.41 -0.34 -10.12
C ILE A 118 4.28 -0.37 -8.85
N LEU A 119 3.72 -0.86 -7.74
CA LEU A 119 4.37 -0.85 -6.44
C LEU A 119 5.70 -1.63 -6.46
N ARG A 120 5.72 -2.79 -7.11
CA ARG A 120 6.93 -3.63 -7.22
C ARG A 120 8.06 -2.98 -8.00
N THR A 121 7.79 -1.96 -8.84
CA THR A 121 8.85 -1.19 -9.50
C THR A 121 9.69 -0.36 -8.53
N LEU A 122 9.25 -0.18 -7.28
CA LEU A 122 10.01 0.53 -6.26
C LEU A 122 11.08 -0.33 -5.57
N PHE A 123 10.98 -1.66 -5.64
CA PHE A 123 11.71 -2.53 -4.74
C PHE A 123 12.79 -3.37 -5.42
N LYS A 124 13.86 -3.61 -4.69
CA LYS A 124 14.93 -4.51 -5.11
C LYS A 124 14.40 -5.92 -5.32
N ARG A 125 15.02 -6.66 -6.24
CA ARG A 125 14.56 -7.99 -6.67
C ARG A 125 14.49 -8.99 -5.51
N GLU A 126 15.34 -8.84 -4.50
CA GLU A 126 15.43 -9.72 -3.34
C GLU A 126 14.34 -9.53 -2.27
N ILE A 127 13.51 -8.47 -2.37
CA ILE A 127 12.43 -8.20 -1.41
C ILE A 127 11.53 -9.43 -1.27
N LYS A 128 11.20 -9.84 -0.05
CA LYS A 128 10.40 -11.04 0.21
C LYS A 128 8.91 -10.77 -0.02
N GLU A 129 8.17 -11.81 -0.42
CA GLU A 129 6.73 -11.69 -0.66
C GLU A 129 5.97 -11.31 0.61
N TYR A 130 6.37 -11.81 1.79
CA TYR A 130 5.74 -11.38 3.03
C TYR A 130 5.96 -9.88 3.32
N GLU A 131 7.08 -9.30 2.91
CA GLU A 131 7.34 -7.86 3.07
C GLU A 131 6.35 -7.09 2.19
N ILE A 132 6.22 -7.46 0.92
CA ILE A 132 5.21 -6.87 0.03
C ILE A 132 3.78 -7.06 0.58
N SER A 133 3.46 -8.24 1.11
CA SER A 133 2.15 -8.53 1.72
C SER A 133 1.85 -7.61 2.92
N SER A 134 2.82 -7.48 3.84
CA SER A 134 2.72 -6.56 4.98
C SER A 134 2.52 -5.12 4.51
N LEU A 135 3.18 -4.73 3.42
CA LEU A 135 3.04 -3.39 2.87
C LEU A 135 1.62 -3.13 2.36
N TYR A 136 0.97 -4.10 1.73
CA TYR A 136 -0.44 -3.97 1.35
C TYR A 136 -1.35 -3.75 2.56
N GLU A 137 -1.17 -4.56 3.61
CA GLU A 137 -1.94 -4.41 4.85
C GLU A 137 -1.73 -3.00 5.44
N VAL A 138 -0.50 -2.49 5.45
CA VAL A 138 -0.16 -1.14 5.92
C VAL A 138 -0.75 -0.03 5.05
N PHE A 139 -0.51 -0.09 3.74
CA PHE A 139 -0.91 0.95 2.79
C PHE A 139 -2.42 1.15 2.79
N PHE A 140 -3.14 0.04 2.80
CA PHE A 140 -4.59 0.02 2.74
C PHE A 140 -5.27 0.01 4.11
N SER A 141 -4.53 -0.01 5.24
CA SER A 141 -5.12 0.07 6.59
C SER A 141 -5.97 1.35 6.81
N PRO A 142 -7.10 1.29 7.53
CA PRO A 142 -7.84 2.47 7.97
C PRO A 142 -6.99 3.37 8.89
N MET A 143 -7.22 4.68 8.82
CA MET A 143 -6.48 5.65 9.66
C MET A 143 -6.74 5.50 11.16
N GLU A 144 -7.90 4.99 11.54
CA GLU A 144 -8.36 4.90 12.92
C GLU A 144 -7.77 3.69 13.68
N ILE A 145 -7.08 2.78 12.98
CA ILE A 145 -6.54 1.56 13.58
C ILE A 145 -5.07 1.79 13.95
N ASN A 146 -4.70 1.45 15.17
CA ASN A 146 -3.30 1.43 15.61
C ASN A 146 -2.50 0.43 14.75
N LEU A 147 -1.51 0.93 14.01
CA LEU A 147 -0.74 0.16 13.06
C LEU A 147 0.50 -0.44 13.73
N ASP A 148 0.35 -1.66 14.26
CA ASP A 148 1.50 -2.43 14.77
C ASP A 148 2.22 -3.13 13.60
N PHE A 149 3.16 -2.42 12.98
CA PHE A 149 3.89 -2.93 11.83
C PHE A 149 4.66 -4.22 12.12
N ASN A 150 5.27 -4.36 13.30
CA ASN A 150 6.06 -5.54 13.64
C ASN A 150 5.16 -6.78 13.75
N LYS A 151 3.98 -6.63 14.33
CA LYS A 151 2.98 -7.70 14.39
C LYS A 151 2.46 -8.07 13.00
N ILE A 152 2.19 -7.08 12.14
CA ILE A 152 1.79 -7.32 10.75
C ILE A 152 2.90 -8.09 10.00
N LEU A 153 4.16 -7.69 10.17
CA LEU A 153 5.29 -8.33 9.53
C LEU A 153 5.45 -9.80 9.95
N GLU A 154 5.41 -10.09 11.25
CA GLU A 154 5.52 -11.46 11.75
C GLU A 154 4.31 -12.32 11.38
N LYS A 155 3.09 -11.75 11.37
CA LYS A 155 1.90 -12.44 10.83
C LYS A 155 2.13 -12.87 9.38
N GLN A 156 2.50 -11.92 8.51
CA GLN A 156 2.63 -12.19 7.07
C GLN A 156 3.81 -13.11 6.75
N LYS A 157 4.90 -13.06 7.53
CA LYS A 157 6.05 -13.94 7.38
C LYS A 157 5.71 -15.42 7.55
N ASN A 158 4.73 -15.73 8.41
CA ASN A 158 4.24 -17.09 8.62
C ASN A 158 3.22 -17.54 7.56
N LEU A 159 2.64 -16.60 6.81
CA LEU A 159 1.62 -16.88 5.79
C LEU A 159 2.20 -16.91 4.38
N VAL A 160 3.09 -15.97 4.05
CA VAL A 160 3.51 -15.70 2.67
C VAL A 160 4.96 -16.11 2.45
N PRO A 161 5.21 -17.30 1.86
CA PRO A 161 6.58 -17.72 1.58
C PRO A 161 7.17 -16.91 0.43
N THR A 162 8.50 -16.90 0.29
CA THR A 162 9.15 -16.52 -0.97
C THR A 162 9.79 -17.76 -1.55
N ILE A 163 9.25 -18.26 -2.67
CA ILE A 163 9.62 -19.57 -3.21
C ILE A 163 10.49 -19.39 -4.45
N PHE A 164 11.54 -20.20 -4.54
CA PHE A 164 12.42 -20.30 -5.71
C PHE A 164 12.36 -21.70 -6.29
N ARG A 165 12.29 -21.79 -7.61
CA ARG A 165 12.58 -23.00 -8.38
C ARG A 165 13.91 -22.77 -9.07
N GLU A 166 14.93 -23.49 -8.63
CA GLU A 166 16.33 -23.25 -9.03
C GLU A 166 16.75 -21.80 -8.73
N SER A 167 16.93 -20.97 -9.75
CA SER A 167 17.27 -19.54 -9.63
C SER A 167 16.09 -18.61 -9.94
N GLU A 168 14.95 -19.17 -10.35
CA GLU A 168 13.76 -18.43 -10.72
C GLU A 168 12.81 -18.32 -9.52
N ARG A 169 12.38 -17.10 -9.21
CA ARG A 169 11.37 -16.86 -8.17
C ARG A 169 10.01 -17.24 -8.74
N LEU A 170 9.28 -18.11 -8.04
CA LEU A 170 7.92 -18.47 -8.44
C LEU A 170 6.99 -17.26 -8.29
N ASP A 171 6.13 -17.07 -9.28
CA ASP A 171 5.09 -16.03 -9.21
C ASP A 171 3.97 -16.50 -8.27
N ILE A 172 3.91 -15.87 -7.10
CA ILE A 172 2.85 -16.06 -6.11
C ILE A 172 2.16 -14.73 -5.78
N ARG A 173 2.22 -13.75 -6.70
CA ARG A 173 1.72 -12.38 -6.46
C ARG A 173 0.26 -12.34 -6.05
N TYR A 174 -0.58 -13.18 -6.68
CA TYR A 174 -2.00 -13.25 -6.34
C TYR A 174 -2.21 -13.71 -4.90
N TYR A 175 -1.42 -14.70 -4.45
CA TYR A 175 -1.45 -15.16 -3.06
C TYR A 175 -0.96 -14.08 -2.09
N THR A 176 0.13 -13.38 -2.42
CA THR A 176 0.65 -12.23 -1.67
C THR A 176 -0.42 -11.14 -1.51
N LEU A 177 -1.08 -10.77 -2.60
CA LEU A 177 -2.15 -9.76 -2.60
C LEU A 177 -3.32 -10.21 -1.73
N ARG A 178 -3.79 -11.44 -1.90
CA ARG A 178 -4.91 -11.97 -1.10
C ARG A 178 -4.56 -11.95 0.38
N SER A 179 -3.37 -12.41 0.78
CA SER A 179 -2.94 -12.41 2.18
C SER A 179 -2.85 -11.02 2.80
N GLY A 180 -2.39 -10.01 2.04
CA GLY A 180 -2.25 -8.64 2.52
C GLY A 180 -3.56 -7.83 2.54
N LEU A 181 -4.57 -8.23 1.75
CA LEU A 181 -5.78 -7.42 1.52
C LEU A 181 -7.08 -8.05 2.01
N THR A 182 -7.12 -9.36 2.29
CA THR A 182 -8.38 -10.06 2.66
C THR A 182 -9.08 -9.39 3.83
N ASP A 183 -8.37 -9.17 4.94
CA ASP A 183 -8.96 -8.55 6.13
C ASP A 183 -9.40 -7.10 5.86
N ILE A 184 -8.65 -6.36 5.04
CA ILE A 184 -8.97 -4.99 4.67
C ILE A 184 -10.26 -4.93 3.86
N ILE A 185 -10.36 -5.75 2.82
CA ILE A 185 -11.53 -5.79 1.93
C ILE A 185 -12.76 -6.28 2.69
N LYS A 186 -12.60 -7.32 3.53
CA LYS A 186 -13.69 -7.83 4.37
C LYS A 186 -14.26 -6.75 5.27
N ASN A 187 -13.40 -6.06 6.01
CA ASN A 187 -13.83 -4.98 6.91
C ASN A 187 -14.51 -3.83 6.17
N ASP A 188 -14.05 -3.48 4.98
CA ASP A 188 -14.69 -2.45 4.16
C ASP A 188 -16.04 -2.89 3.60
N PHE A 189 -16.13 -4.14 3.15
CA PHE A 189 -17.36 -4.73 2.65
C PHE A 189 -18.45 -4.78 3.74
N GLU A 190 -18.11 -5.24 4.94
CA GLU A 190 -19.04 -5.28 6.08
C GLU A 190 -19.56 -3.87 6.44
N LYS A 191 -18.70 -2.85 6.39
CA LYS A 191 -19.11 -1.45 6.61
C LYS A 191 -20.09 -0.94 5.56
N THR A 192 -19.97 -1.38 4.31
CA THR A 192 -20.88 -0.96 3.22
C THR A 192 -22.26 -1.60 3.28
N ILE A 193 -22.42 -2.74 3.97
CA ILE A 193 -23.73 -3.40 4.14
C ILE A 193 -24.55 -2.75 5.26
N ILE A 194 -23.87 -2.18 6.25
CA ILE A 194 -24.49 -1.62 7.47
C ILE A 194 -24.88 -0.14 7.30
N SER A 195 -24.32 0.55 6.29
CA SER A 195 -24.60 1.96 5.94
C SER A 195 -25.78 2.11 5.00
#